data_AF-A0A662MAS2-F1
#
_entry.id   AF-A0A662MAS2-F1
#
_cell.length_a   1.000
_cell.length_b   1.000
_cell.length_c   1.000
_cell.angle_alpha   90.00
_cell.angle_beta   90.00
_cell.angle_gamma   90.00
#
_symmetry.space_group_name_H-M   'P 1'
#
loop_
_entity.id
_entity.type
_entity.pdbx_description
1 polymer ?
#
loop_
_entity_poly.entity_id
_entity_poly.type
_entity_poly.pdbx_seq_one_letter_code
_entity_poly.pdbx_strand_id
1 'polypeptide(L)' 'MISAKMFARSIIALARVCEDDPEKVDARLLKKLREFGYIDEDGKLTEYGKKLLRYIIYNKEYFYDNFEL' A
#
# COMPACT_ATOMS: atom_id res chain seq x y z
N MET A 1 12.68 -7.92 8.34
CA MET A 1 11.71 -8.25 7.27
C MET A 1 10.42 -7.50 7.55
N ILE A 2 9.81 -6.82 6.57
CA ILE A 2 8.56 -6.06 6.80
C ILE A 2 7.41 -7.07 6.86
N SER A 3 6.65 -7.13 7.95
CA SER A 3 5.45 -7.97 8.02
C SER A 3 4.36 -7.43 7.08
N ALA A 4 3.49 -8.29 6.55
CA ALA A 4 2.44 -7.81 5.65
C ALA A 4 1.49 -6.80 6.31
N LYS A 5 1.39 -6.81 7.66
CA LYS A 5 0.71 -5.77 8.45
C LYS A 5 1.33 -4.40 8.21
N MET A 6 2.65 -4.34 8.36
CA MET A 6 3.42 -3.12 8.17
C MET A 6 3.36 -2.70 6.71
N PHE A 7 3.44 -3.65 5.77
CA PHE A 7 3.29 -3.34 4.35
C PHE A 7 1.92 -2.73 4.00
N ALA A 8 0.81 -3.33 4.45
CA ALA A 8 -0.53 -2.79 4.22
C ALA A 8 -0.73 -1.42 4.88
N ARG A 9 -0.25 -1.25 6.13
CA ARG A 9 -0.29 0.05 6.82
C ARG A 9 0.54 1.10 6.09
N SER A 10 1.71 0.73 5.58
CA SER A 10 2.56 1.63 4.79
C SER A 10 1.87 2.03 3.50
N ILE A 11 1.24 1.11 2.76
CA ILE A 11 0.47 1.45 1.55
C ILE A 11 -0.69 2.38 1.89
N ILE A 12 -1.44 2.14 2.97
CA ILE A 12 -2.55 3.01 3.38
C ILE A 12 -2.04 4.40 3.75
N ALA A 13 -0.96 4.49 4.54
CA ALA A 13 -0.35 5.75 4.92
C ALA A 13 0.15 6.51 3.68
N LEU A 14 0.81 5.83 2.75
CA LEU A 14 1.29 6.41 1.51
C LEU A 14 0.15 6.90 0.62
N ALA A 15 -0.91 6.11 0.44
CA ALA A 15 -2.07 6.53 -0.33
C ALA A 15 -2.71 7.81 0.24
N ARG A 16 -2.80 7.93 1.58
CA ARG A 16 -3.31 9.14 2.25
C ARG A 16 -2.42 10.36 2.04
N VAL A 17 -1.10 10.19 2.17
CA VAL A 17 -0.16 11.31 1.93
C VAL A 17 -0.19 11.73 0.47
N CYS A 18 -0.27 10.79 -0.47
CA CYS A 18 -0.44 11.08 -1.90
C CYS A 18 -1.75 11.83 -2.19
N GLU A 19 -2.85 11.50 -1.50
CA GLU A 19 -4.15 12.16 -1.69
C GLU A 19 -4.17 13.58 -1.12
N ASP A 20 -3.52 13.81 0.03
CA ASP A 20 -3.45 15.14 0.66
C ASP A 20 -2.49 16.09 -0.05
N ASP A 21 -1.26 15.62 -0.34
CA ASP A 21 -0.21 16.44 -0.94
C ASP A 21 0.85 15.54 -1.62
N PRO A 22 0.65 15.21 -2.91
CA PRO A 22 1.54 14.31 -3.62
C PRO A 22 2.96 14.88 -3.82
N GLU A 23 3.16 16.21 -3.70
CA GLU A 23 4.49 16.83 -3.80
C GLU A 23 5.36 16.52 -2.58
N LYS A 24 4.76 16.13 -1.46
CA LYS A 24 5.48 15.68 -0.25
C LYS A 24 6.00 14.24 -0.33
N VAL A 25 5.62 13.50 -1.37
CA VAL A 25 6.03 12.10 -1.55
C VAL A 25 7.17 12.04 -2.56
N ASP A 26 8.19 11.22 -2.26
CA ASP A 26 9.28 10.98 -3.19
C ASP A 26 8.73 10.51 -4.55
N ALA A 27 9.02 11.27 -5.61
CA ALA A 27 8.52 11.01 -6.95
C ALA A 27 8.88 9.61 -7.49
N ARG A 28 10.01 9.03 -7.04
CA ARG A 28 10.42 7.66 -7.41
C ARG A 28 9.49 6.64 -6.78
N LEU A 29 9.07 6.86 -5.54
CA LEU A 29 8.13 5.99 -4.84
C LEU A 29 6.73 6.09 -5.47
N LEU A 30 6.29 7.32 -5.76
CA LEU A 30 5.03 7.58 -6.47
C LEU A 30 4.99 6.87 -7.83
N LYS A 31 6.08 6.98 -8.61
CA LYS A 31 6.23 6.27 -9.88
C LYS A 31 6.14 4.75 -9.69
N LYS A 32 6.82 4.20 -8.69
CA LYS A 32 6.76 2.76 -8.38
C LYS A 32 5.36 2.29 -8.02
N LEU A 33 4.62 3.03 -7.20
CA LEU A 33 3.25 2.67 -6.82
C LEU A 33 2.30 2.66 -8.02
N ARG A 34 2.48 3.61 -8.95
CA ARG A 34 1.74 3.64 -10.23
C ARG A 34 2.15 2.48 -11.14
N GLU A 35 3.45 2.19 -11.27
CA GLU A 35 3.97 1.03 -12.03
C GLU A 35 3.37 -0.29 -11.54
N PHE A 36 3.21 -0.45 -10.22
CA PHE A 36 2.56 -1.62 -9.62
C PHE A 36 1.03 -1.58 -9.67
N GLY A 37 0.44 -0.50 -10.16
CA GLY A 37 -1.01 -0.31 -10.27
C GLY A 37 -1.71 -0.19 -8.93
N TYR A 38 -1.02 0.17 -7.85
CA TYR A 38 -1.64 0.34 -6.53
C TYR A 38 -2.39 1.65 -6.42
N ILE A 39 -1.87 2.70 -7.04
CA ILE A 39 -2.48 4.04 -7.11
C ILE A 39 -2.57 4.53 -8.57
N ASP A 40 -3.48 5.45 -8.84
CA ASP A 40 -3.66 6.09 -10.15
C ASP A 40 -2.80 7.37 -10.31
N GLU A 41 -3.02 8.10 -11.40
CA GLU A 41 -2.31 9.34 -11.69
C GLU A 41 -2.61 10.46 -10.69
N ASP A 42 -3.78 10.43 -10.05
CA ASP A 42 -4.19 11.39 -9.02
C ASP A 42 -3.71 10.98 -7.61
N GLY A 43 -3.01 9.83 -7.49
CA GLY A 43 -2.52 9.32 -6.22
C GLY A 43 -3.56 8.54 -5.41
N LYS A 44 -4.73 8.25 -5.97
CA LYS A 44 -5.80 7.50 -5.30
C LYS A 44 -5.63 6.01 -5.50
N LEU A 45 -6.09 5.21 -4.54
CA LEU A 45 -6.06 3.74 -4.65
C LEU A 45 -6.89 3.26 -5.84
N THR A 46 -6.28 2.44 -6.70
CA THR A 46 -6.99 1.73 -7.76
C THR A 46 -7.83 0.59 -7.19
N GLU A 47 -8.70 -0.01 -8.00
CA GLU A 47 -9.43 -1.23 -7.61
C GLU A 47 -8.50 -2.40 -7.28
N TYR A 48 -7.35 -2.50 -7.95
CA TYR A 48 -6.33 -3.49 -7.62
C TYR A 48 -5.70 -3.22 -6.26
N GLY A 49 -5.30 -1.97 -5.98
CA GLY A 49 -4.78 -1.56 -4.67
C GLY A 49 -5.78 -1.84 -3.53
N LYS A 50 -7.07 -1.53 -3.74
CA LYS A 50 -8.14 -1.82 -2.78
C LYS A 50 -8.33 -3.33 -2.55
N LYS A 51 -8.26 -4.16 -3.59
CA LYS A 51 -8.34 -5.62 -3.48
C LYS A 51 -7.15 -6.19 -2.73
N LEU A 52 -5.94 -5.73 -3.02
CA LEU A 52 -4.72 -6.14 -2.32
C LEU A 52 -4.80 -5.83 -0.83
N LEU A 53 -5.20 -4.61 -0.47
CA LEU A 53 -5.37 -4.21 0.92
C LEU A 53 -6.42 -5.08 1.64
N ARG A 54 -7.58 -5.31 1.00
CA ARG A 54 -8.60 -6.21 1.53
C ARG A 54 -8.08 -7.62 1.73
N TYR A 55 -7.32 -8.16 0.78
CA TYR A 55 -6.73 -9.49 0.87
C TYR A 55 -5.76 -9.60 2.05
N ILE A 56 -4.87 -8.62 2.25
CA ILE A 56 -3.91 -8.61 3.36
C ILE A 56 -4.64 -8.50 4.71
N ILE A 57 -5.68 -7.66 4.80
CA ILE A 57 -6.46 -7.49 6.04
C ILE A 57 -7.28 -8.75 6.35
N TYR A 58 -7.90 -9.37 5.33
CA TYR A 58 -8.74 -10.55 5.50
C TYR A 58 -7.92 -11.77 5.90
N ASN A 59 -6.77 -11.98 5.25
CA ASN A 59 -5.85 -13.07 5.55
C ASN A 59 -4.85 -12.69 6.65
N LYS A 60 -5.29 -11.85 7.59
CA LYS A 60 -4.46 -11.34 8.68
C LYS A 60 -3.74 -12.46 9.43
N GLU A 61 -4.39 -13.57 9.74
CA GLU A 61 -3.81 -14.71 10.46
C GLU A 61 -2.73 -15.39 9.62
N TYR A 62 -3.00 -15.65 8.33
CA TYR A 62 -1.97 -16.19 7.43
C TYR A 62 -0.72 -15.31 7.35
N PHE A 63 -0.89 -13.99 7.35
CA PHE A 63 0.22 -13.03 7.26
C PHE A 63 0.82 -12.60 8.60
N TYR A 64 0.12 -12.79 9.71
CA TYR A 64 0.57 -12.41 11.06
C TYR A 64 1.14 -13.61 11.81
N ASP A 65 0.69 -14.83 11.51
CA ASP A 65 1.12 -16.06 12.19
C ASP A 65 2.19 -16.82 11.39
N ASN A 66 2.25 -16.71 10.05
CA ASN A 66 3.34 -17.33 9.25
C ASN A 66 4.55 -16.42 9.02
N PHE A 67 4.56 -15.25 9.65
CA PHE A 67 5.72 -14.34 9.71
C PHE A 67 6.23 -14.20 11.15
N GLU A 68 6.07 -15.25 11.96
CA GLU A 68 6.86 -15.42 13.17
C GLU A 68 8.34 -15.64 12.80
N LEU A 69 9.22 -14.99 13.59
CA LEU A 69 10.64 -14.71 13.38
C LEU A 69 11.54 -15.91 13.05
#